data_AF-A0A925ULZ8-F1
#
_entry.id   AF-A0A925ULZ8-F1
#
_cell.length_a   1.000
_cell.length_b   1.000
_cell.length_c   1.000
_cell.angle_alpha   90.00
_cell.angle_beta   90.00
_cell.angle_gamma   90.00
#
_symmetry.space_group_name_H-M   'P 1'
#
loop_
_entity.id
_entity.type
_entity.pdbx_description
1 polymer ?
#
loop_
_entity_poly.entity_id
_entity_poly.type
_entity_poly.pdbx_seq_one_letter_code
_entity_poly.pdbx_strand_id
1 'polypeptide(L)'
;MFKSIKDYMENMSSDKHLHYEFKIESRSGFIVVIGKTNYGNFACIPDYDIGCHLYTLNDLFWNSERLRTLMNKVDAITVGHALKAVAEHIDLN
;
A
#
# COMPACT_ATOMS: atom_id res chain seq x y z
N MET A 1 -5.72 -21.90 -20.69
CA MET A 1 -5.39 -22.88 -19.63
C MET A 1 -5.12 -22.08 -18.36
N PHE A 2 -6.04 -22.08 -17.39
CA PHE A 2 -5.81 -21.44 -16.09
C PHE A 2 -4.83 -22.33 -15.31
N LYS A 3 -3.68 -21.79 -14.90
CA LYS A 3 -2.84 -22.46 -13.90
C LYS A 3 -3.66 -22.65 -12.63
N SER A 4 -3.44 -23.75 -11.90
CA SER A 4 -4.19 -24.01 -10.68
C SER A 4 -3.87 -22.90 -9.65
N ILE A 5 -4.83 -22.52 -8.80
CA ILE A 5 -4.60 -21.52 -7.73
C ILE A 5 -3.38 -21.92 -6.87
N LYS A 6 -3.17 -23.22 -6.68
CA LYS A 6 -2.02 -23.78 -5.97
C LYS A 6 -0.71 -23.44 -6.68
N ASP A 7 -0.66 -23.53 -8.00
CA ASP A 7 0.53 -23.18 -8.80
C ASP A 7 0.88 -21.69 -8.64
N TYR A 8 -0.13 -20.81 -8.57
CA TYR A 8 0.10 -19.37 -8.31
C TYR A 8 0.65 -19.11 -6.91
N MET A 9 0.13 -19.80 -5.90
CA MET A 9 0.57 -19.67 -4.51
C MET A 9 1.99 -20.21 -4.30
N GLU A 10 2.35 -21.31 -4.94
CA GLU A 10 3.70 -21.89 -4.88
C GLU A 10 4.74 -20.95 -5.52
N ASN A 11 4.40 -20.28 -6.62
CA ASN A 11 5.28 -19.28 -7.26
C ASN A 11 5.46 -17.99 -6.44
N MET A 12 4.54 -17.66 -5.51
CA MET A 12 4.70 -16.52 -4.59
C MET A 12 5.65 -16.86 -3.43
N SER A 13 5.66 -18.11 -2.97
CA SER A 13 6.34 -18.52 -1.73
C SER A 13 7.87 -18.37 -1.71
N SER A 14 8.52 -18.21 -2.87
CA SER A 14 9.97 -18.01 -2.98
C SER A 14 10.43 -16.57 -2.78
N ASP A 15 9.54 -15.59 -2.96
CA ASP A 15 9.85 -14.18 -2.75
C ASP A 15 9.48 -13.75 -1.33
N LYS A 16 10.45 -13.19 -0.61
CA LYS A 16 10.27 -12.70 0.76
C LYS A 16 9.23 -11.56 0.73
N HIS A 17 7.99 -11.85 1.15
CA HIS A 17 6.89 -10.90 1.16
C HIS A 17 7.13 -9.82 2.23
N LEU A 18 7.86 -8.79 1.84
CA LEU A 18 8.16 -7.66 2.70
C LEU A 18 6.94 -6.75 2.75
N HIS A 19 6.25 -6.78 3.88
CA HIS A 19 5.21 -5.83 4.20
C HIS A 19 5.61 -5.05 5.45
N TYR A 20 5.15 -3.82 5.51
CA TYR A 20 5.36 -2.92 6.64
C TYR A 20 4.01 -2.45 7.14
N GLU A 21 3.84 -2.45 8.45
CA GLU A 21 2.72 -1.84 9.12
C GLU A 21 3.21 -0.59 9.85
N PHE A 22 2.46 0.49 9.74
CA PHE A 22 2.74 1.70 10.51
C PHE A 22 1.45 2.43 10.87
N LYS A 23 1.51 3.14 11.99
CA LYS A 23 0.42 3.99 12.48
C LYS A 23 0.66 5.43 12.05
N ILE A 24 -0.36 6.05 11.47
CA ILE A 24 -0.40 7.49 11.21
C ILE A 24 -1.21 8.13 12.33
N GLU A 25 -0.57 8.96 13.15
CA GLU A 25 -1.24 9.74 14.19
C GLU A 25 -1.73 11.07 13.60
N SER A 26 -2.98 11.07 13.14
CA SER A 26 -3.69 12.24 12.59
C SER A 26 -5.04 12.41 13.29
N ARG A 27 -5.88 13.35 12.83
CA ARG A 27 -7.25 13.51 13.34
C ARG A 27 -8.06 12.20 13.27
N SER A 28 -7.92 11.47 12.18
CA SER A 28 -8.68 10.24 11.91
C SER A 28 -7.95 9.00 12.42
N GLY A 29 -6.61 9.02 12.45
CA GLY A 29 -5.78 7.88 12.83
C GLY A 29 -5.86 6.73 11.84
N PHE A 30 -4.72 6.18 11.42
CA PHE A 30 -4.70 5.06 10.45
C PHE A 30 -3.70 4.00 10.86
N ILE A 31 -4.10 2.73 10.74
CA ILE A 31 -3.16 1.63 10.58
C ILE A 31 -3.05 1.37 9.08
N VAL A 32 -1.85 1.52 8.54
CA VAL A 32 -1.58 1.33 7.12
C VAL A 32 -0.61 0.17 6.96
N VAL A 33 -1.01 -0.81 6.15
CA VAL A 33 -0.17 -1.92 5.71
C VAL A 33 0.23 -1.65 4.28
N ILE A 34 1.54 -1.63 4.01
CA ILE A 34 2.09 -1.52 2.66
C ILE A 34 2.95 -2.73 2.33
N GLY A 35 3.06 -3.03 1.05
CA GLY A 35 3.96 -4.07 0.60
C GLY A 35 4.05 -4.14 -0.91
N LYS A 36 4.75 -5.15 -1.39
CA LYS A 36 4.87 -5.47 -2.81
C LYS A 36 4.31 -6.85 -3.09
N THR A 37 3.62 -6.94 -4.21
CA THR A 37 3.19 -8.19 -4.83
C THR A 37 3.87 -8.34 -6.19
N ASN A 38 3.73 -9.50 -6.82
CA ASN A 38 4.14 -9.70 -8.22
C ASN A 38 3.41 -8.76 -9.21
N TYR A 39 2.37 -8.06 -8.76
CA TYR A 39 1.58 -7.11 -9.55
C TYR A 39 1.82 -5.65 -9.14
N GLY A 40 2.81 -5.39 -8.30
CA GLY A 40 3.20 -4.04 -7.88
C GLY A 40 2.95 -3.75 -6.39
N ASN A 41 3.19 -2.50 -6.02
CA ASN A 41 3.06 -2.02 -4.65
C ASN A 41 1.59 -1.85 -4.26
N PHE A 42 1.29 -1.96 -2.98
CA PHE A 42 -0.05 -1.75 -2.45
C PHE A 42 -0.04 -1.03 -1.11
N ALA A 43 -1.17 -0.39 -0.79
CA ALA A 43 -1.55 0.01 0.55
C ALA A 43 -2.90 -0.63 0.91
N CYS A 44 -3.04 -0.98 2.18
CA CYS A 44 -4.28 -1.40 2.81
C CYS A 44 -4.47 -0.62 4.11
N ILE A 45 -5.68 -0.15 4.37
CA ILE A 45 -6.10 0.53 5.59
C ILE A 45 -7.32 -0.25 6.13
N PRO A 46 -7.09 -1.30 6.94
CA PRO A 46 -8.13 -2.28 7.27
C PRO A 46 -9.34 -1.67 7.98
N ASP A 47 -9.11 -0.78 8.94
CA ASP A 47 -10.17 -0.15 9.74
C ASP A 47 -11.17 0.69 8.91
N TYR A 48 -10.80 1.02 7.68
CA TYR A 48 -11.59 1.83 6.75
C TYR A 48 -12.03 1.06 5.50
N ASP A 49 -11.77 -0.25 5.43
CA ASP A 49 -12.07 -1.11 4.25
C ASP A 49 -11.48 -0.56 2.94
N ILE A 50 -10.25 -0.06 3.01
CA ILE A 50 -9.54 0.53 1.86
C ILE A 50 -8.36 -0.33 1.47
N GLY A 51 -8.25 -0.62 0.18
CA GLY A 51 -7.08 -1.24 -0.43
C GLY A 51 -6.86 -0.74 -1.86
N CYS A 52 -5.63 -0.42 -2.22
CA CYS A 52 -5.30 -0.03 -3.59
C CYS A 52 -3.84 -0.33 -3.94
N HIS A 53 -3.59 -0.49 -5.24
CA HIS A 53 -2.25 -0.39 -5.79
C HIS A 53 -1.68 1.02 -5.58
N LEU A 54 -0.37 1.08 -5.38
CA LEU A 54 0.43 2.29 -5.32
C LEU A 54 1.35 2.36 -6.53
N TYR A 55 1.83 3.56 -6.84
CA TYR A 55 3.03 3.72 -7.64
C TYR A 55 4.27 3.49 -6.73
N THR A 56 5.38 4.16 -6.99
CA THR A 56 6.47 4.25 -5.99
C THR A 56 5.97 4.97 -4.74
N LEU A 57 6.45 4.57 -3.56
CA LEU A 57 6.01 5.18 -2.29
C LEU A 57 6.23 6.70 -2.24
N ASN A 58 7.27 7.19 -2.91
CA ASN A 58 7.61 8.62 -2.97
C ASN A 58 6.73 9.45 -3.94
N ASP A 59 5.89 8.82 -4.76
CA ASP A 59 4.99 9.52 -5.68
C ASP A 59 3.73 10.00 -4.95
N LEU A 60 3.87 11.18 -4.34
CA LEU A 60 2.81 11.81 -3.59
C LEU A 60 1.57 12.11 -4.45
N PHE A 61 1.75 12.52 -5.70
CA PHE A 61 0.64 12.94 -6.55
C PHE A 61 -0.23 11.75 -6.93
N TRP A 62 0.38 10.69 -7.47
CA TRP A 62 -0.35 9.52 -7.93
C TRP A 62 -1.01 8.80 -6.76
N ASN A 63 -0.28 8.60 -5.65
CA ASN A 63 -0.80 7.88 -4.49
C ASN A 63 -1.96 8.65 -3.82
N SER A 64 -1.83 9.97 -3.65
CA SER A 64 -2.91 10.78 -3.06
C SER A 64 -4.15 10.79 -3.94
N GLU A 65 -4.00 10.89 -5.26
CA GLU A 65 -5.14 10.91 -6.18
C GLU A 65 -5.84 9.55 -6.23
N ARG A 66 -5.07 8.46 -6.22
CA ARG A 66 -5.63 7.11 -6.13
C ARG A 66 -6.42 6.92 -4.83
N LEU A 67 -5.86 7.31 -3.70
CA LEU A 67 -6.53 7.24 -2.39
C LEU A 67 -7.77 8.14 -2.32
N ARG A 68 -7.76 9.29 -2.98
CA ARG A 68 -8.92 10.21 -3.05
C ARG A 68 -10.14 9.58 -3.73
N THR A 69 -9.96 8.54 -4.55
CA THR A 69 -11.08 7.77 -5.11
C THR A 69 -11.75 6.84 -4.10
N LEU A 70 -11.11 6.59 -2.96
CA LEU A 70 -11.52 5.62 -1.94
C LEU A 70 -11.83 6.27 -0.58
N MET A 71 -11.27 7.45 -0.31
CA MET A 71 -11.48 8.18 0.94
C MET A 71 -11.57 9.70 0.73
N ASN A 72 -11.95 10.42 1.78
CA ASN A 72 -12.05 11.88 1.69
C ASN A 72 -10.68 12.51 1.40
N LYS A 73 -10.71 13.70 0.78
CA LYS A 73 -9.52 14.40 0.30
C LYS A 73 -8.46 14.63 1.38
N VAL A 74 -8.86 14.99 2.60
CA VAL A 74 -7.90 15.33 3.67
C VAL A 74 -7.16 14.08 4.11
N ASP A 75 -7.87 12.97 4.29
CA ASP A 75 -7.28 11.71 4.70
C ASP A 75 -6.41 11.11 3.58
N ALA A 76 -6.85 11.19 2.32
CA ALA A 76 -6.06 10.73 1.18
C ALA A 76 -4.71 11.45 1.06
N ILE A 77 -4.71 12.77 1.24
CA ILE A 77 -3.48 13.58 1.26
C ILE A 77 -2.62 13.21 2.47
N THR A 78 -3.22 13.01 3.64
CA THR A 78 -2.51 12.62 4.87
C THR A 78 -1.77 11.28 4.70
N VAL A 79 -2.46 10.27 4.17
CA VAL A 79 -1.87 8.96 3.91
C VAL A 79 -0.80 9.06 2.81
N GLY A 80 -1.05 9.82 1.74
CA GLY A 80 -0.06 10.05 0.67
C GLY A 80 1.24 10.67 1.19
N HIS A 81 1.16 11.64 2.09
CA HIS A 81 2.34 12.23 2.73
C HIS A 81 3.06 11.24 3.65
N ALA A 82 2.33 10.42 4.40
CA ALA A 82 2.92 9.38 5.24
C ALA A 82 3.66 8.32 4.41
N LEU A 83 3.09 7.88 3.28
CA LEU A 83 3.75 6.97 2.34
C LEU A 83 5.07 7.54 1.82
N LYS A 84 5.08 8.82 1.45
CA LYS A 84 6.29 9.52 1.00
C LYS A 84 7.34 9.61 2.10
N ALA A 85 6.96 9.89 3.35
CA ALA A 85 7.90 9.95 4.47
C ALA A 85 8.49 8.56 4.78
N VAL A 86 7.67 7.51 4.75
CA VAL A 86 8.12 6.13 4.96
C VAL A 86 9.11 5.69 3.87
N ALA A 87 8.94 6.18 2.63
CA ALA A 87 9.86 5.91 1.51
C ALA A 87 11.31 6.36 1.76
N GLU A 88 11.57 7.22 2.74
CA GLU A 88 12.93 7.65 3.12
C GLU A 88 13.65 6.60 4.00
N HIS A 89 12.90 5.63 4.55
CA HIS A 89 13.42 4.64 5.50
C HIS A 89 13.35 3.20 5.01
N ILE A 90 12.50 2.93 4.01
CA ILE A 90 12.32 1.60 3.45
C ILE A 90 12.32 1.65 1.93
N ASP A 91 12.68 0.52 1.33
CA ASP A 91 12.50 0.28 -0.10
C ASP A 91 11.54 -0.90 -0.31
N LEU A 92 10.59 -0.71 -1.21
CA LEU A 92 9.72 -1.78 -1.71
C LEU A 92 10.18 -2.28 -3.09
N ASN A 93 11.24 -1.71 -3.67
CA ASN A 93 11.73 -2.10 -5.00
C ASN A 93 12.58 -3.37 -4.98
#